data_AF-A0A2R3P7D6-F1
#
_entry.id   AF-A0A2R3P7D6-F1
#
_cell.length_a   1.000
_cell.length_b   1.000
_cell.length_c   1.000
_cell.angle_alpha   90.00
_cell.angle_beta   90.00
_cell.angle_gamma   90.00
#
_symmetry.space_group_name_H-M   'P 1'
#
loop_
_entity.id
_entity.type
_entity.pdbx_description
1 polymer ?
#
loop_
_entity_poly.entity_id
_entity_poly.type
_entity_poly.pdbx_seq_one_letter_code
_entity_poly.pdbx_strand_id
1 'polypeptide(L)'
;MKKLLAILAATALITPVVTSVISCGENQEPFTNNPLMIGKGIDKSKAIDDSQPGEYGFTNFYIVGDSLSDTDGISNLIKTKFANQMVDLNVSLSGAYGYEKNDVHYSAFSNGMTAGTILSEKLGFGEMKPSNFLSKKESTNYGKNYSVGGATAAKLDFPTGILLNDATIDRQTEALLSQHKINNNDLVFFEIGGNDLFSLIGFEGNEAKQVEFMNDSIDRIRTALFNLLNNGIKNIIFMTPPRMDFPPRYRDIFNEANAGNSEAKKRAEFIINICDEYYSKIMNVLNEVEQYYPDSIELYDLYKKTNELENEFKKIAGPDAIIDKAYSDGQAIEIKLNNEKMTFNTDPKLDLFDNVSSVINEFKSDIVFGAKNTLDITISATRTTSRSLYINDERDKDMSNFFFTDFVHPTKQVHELVSEILLDHAKELSKKWEN
;
A
#
# COMPACT_ATOMS: atom_id res chain seq x y z
N MET A 1 -10.05 -0.51 41.68
CA MET A 1 -10.15 -1.88 41.10
C MET A 1 -10.57 -1.89 39.64
N LYS A 2 -11.73 -1.31 39.22
CA LYS A 2 -12.13 -1.27 37.80
C LYS A 2 -11.10 -0.60 36.86
N LYS A 3 -10.46 0.50 37.29
CA LYS A 3 -9.38 1.16 36.53
C LYS A 3 -8.09 0.32 36.42
N LEU A 4 -7.78 -0.49 37.44
CA LEU A 4 -6.61 -1.38 37.45
C LEU A 4 -6.84 -2.61 36.55
N LEU A 5 -8.07 -3.15 36.54
CA LEU A 5 -8.50 -4.21 35.64
C LEU A 5 -8.61 -3.76 34.18
N ALA A 6 -9.01 -2.51 33.91
CA ALA A 6 -9.00 -1.94 32.56
C ALA A 6 -7.57 -1.72 32.02
N ILE A 7 -6.62 -1.34 32.90
CA ILE A 7 -5.19 -1.25 32.55
C ILE A 7 -4.58 -2.65 32.35
N LEU A 8 -4.96 -3.63 33.18
CA LEU A 8 -4.57 -5.05 33.03
C LEU A 8 -5.17 -5.71 31.79
N ALA A 9 -6.41 -5.37 31.40
CA ALA A 9 -7.03 -5.85 30.17
C ALA A 9 -6.45 -5.17 28.92
N ALA A 10 -6.11 -3.87 29.01
CA ALA A 10 -5.37 -3.19 27.96
C ALA A 10 -3.94 -3.71 27.82
N THR A 11 -3.26 -4.10 28.91
CA THR A 11 -1.95 -4.78 28.84
C THR A 11 -2.07 -6.24 28.40
N ALA A 12 -3.16 -6.94 28.72
CA ALA A 12 -3.43 -8.30 28.23
C ALA A 12 -3.79 -8.34 26.73
N LEU A 13 -4.34 -7.26 26.17
CA LEU A 13 -4.51 -7.06 24.72
C LEU A 13 -3.20 -6.63 24.03
N ILE A 14 -2.19 -6.18 24.79
CA ILE A 14 -0.88 -5.69 24.28
C ILE A 14 0.25 -6.70 24.50
N THR A 15 0.03 -7.81 25.22
CA THR A 15 0.99 -8.92 25.26
C THR A 15 0.62 -9.99 24.23
N PRO A 16 1.11 -9.95 22.98
CA PRO A 16 1.44 -11.21 22.36
C PRO A 16 2.52 -11.81 23.26
N VAL A 17 2.20 -12.94 23.87
CA VAL A 17 3.21 -13.83 24.44
C VAL A 17 4.12 -14.20 23.27
N VAL A 18 5.20 -13.44 23.08
CA VAL A 18 6.33 -13.85 22.27
C VAL A 18 7.02 -14.93 23.08
N THR A 19 6.43 -16.12 23.13
CA THR A 19 7.24 -17.33 23.25
C THR A 19 7.98 -17.44 21.95
N SER A 20 9.11 -16.74 21.85
CA SER A 20 10.18 -17.13 20.97
C SER A 20 10.60 -18.52 21.42
N VAL A 21 9.94 -19.53 20.86
CA VAL A 21 10.50 -20.88 20.82
C VAL A 21 11.75 -20.71 19.97
N ILE A 22 12.88 -20.49 20.65
CA ILE A 22 14.20 -20.63 20.06
C ILE A 22 14.31 -22.12 19.75
N SER A 23 13.76 -22.52 18.61
CA SER A 23 14.11 -23.78 17.99
C SER A 23 15.58 -23.66 17.67
N CYS A 24 16.43 -24.34 18.43
CA CYS A 24 17.81 -24.63 18.06
C CYS A 24 17.81 -25.52 16.81
N GLY A 25 17.36 -24.97 15.68
CA GLY A 25 17.68 -25.50 14.37
C GLY A 25 19.14 -25.14 14.11
N GLU A 26 19.92 -26.12 13.65
CA GLU A 26 21.29 -25.91 13.20
C GLU A 26 21.36 -24.63 12.34
N ASN A 27 22.42 -23.84 12.52
CA ASN A 27 22.74 -22.70 11.66
C ASN A 27 22.97 -23.21 10.23
N GLN A 28 21.90 -23.51 9.51
CA GLN A 28 21.91 -23.60 8.06
C GLN A 28 22.40 -22.25 7.59
N GLU A 29 23.46 -22.22 6.78
CA GLU A 29 23.84 -21.01 6.06
C GLU A 29 22.54 -20.41 5.49
N PRO A 30 22.31 -19.11 5.69
CA PRO A 30 21.02 -18.54 5.36
C PRO A 30 20.75 -18.87 3.88
N PHE A 31 19.62 -19.53 3.60
CA PHE A 31 19.15 -19.89 2.26
C PHE A 31 19.10 -18.68 1.29
N THR A 32 19.35 -17.47 1.80
CA THR A 32 19.45 -16.18 1.12
C THR A 32 20.52 -16.12 0.02
N ASN A 33 21.55 -16.96 0.05
CA ASN A 33 22.63 -16.88 -0.95
C ASN A 33 22.27 -17.48 -2.32
N ASN A 34 21.32 -18.41 -2.41
CA ASN A 34 20.87 -18.93 -3.71
C ASN A 34 19.50 -18.33 -4.07
N PRO A 35 19.43 -17.34 -4.97
CA PRO A 35 18.16 -16.71 -5.36
C PRO A 35 17.08 -17.71 -5.81
N LEU A 36 17.46 -18.83 -6.44
CA LEU A 36 16.54 -19.84 -6.96
C LEU A 36 15.86 -20.70 -5.88
N MET A 37 16.33 -20.61 -4.64
CA MET A 37 15.76 -21.34 -3.49
C MET A 37 14.75 -20.51 -2.70
N ILE A 38 14.72 -19.19 -2.90
CA ILE A 38 13.80 -18.27 -2.22
C ILE A 38 12.34 -18.66 -2.51
N GLY A 39 11.49 -18.69 -1.49
CA GLY A 39 10.07 -18.99 -1.64
C GLY A 39 9.71 -20.44 -2.01
N LYS A 40 10.69 -21.34 -2.23
CA LYS A 40 10.41 -22.76 -2.53
C LYS A 40 9.81 -23.53 -1.34
N GLY A 41 10.01 -23.02 -0.12
CA GLY A 41 9.47 -23.59 1.11
C GLY A 41 8.07 -23.11 1.51
N ILE A 42 7.43 -22.25 0.71
CA ILE A 42 6.07 -21.77 1.00
C ILE A 42 5.08 -22.94 0.94
N ASP A 43 4.26 -23.11 1.98
CA ASP A 43 3.21 -24.12 2.02
C ASP A 43 2.05 -23.73 1.11
N LYS A 44 1.80 -24.57 0.09
CA LYS A 44 0.74 -24.38 -0.91
C LYS A 44 -0.32 -25.47 -0.83
N SER A 45 -0.36 -26.24 0.26
CA SER A 45 -1.29 -27.37 0.44
C SER A 45 -2.77 -26.94 0.43
N LYS A 46 -3.04 -25.67 0.75
CA LYS A 46 -4.38 -25.06 0.75
C LYS A 46 -4.63 -24.11 -0.43
N ALA A 47 -3.71 -24.05 -1.38
CA ALA A 47 -3.83 -23.18 -2.54
C ALA A 47 -4.99 -23.62 -3.43
N ILE A 48 -5.87 -22.67 -3.78
CA ILE A 48 -7.03 -22.91 -4.65
C ILE A 48 -6.69 -22.58 -6.10
N ASP A 49 -7.31 -23.29 -7.03
CA ASP A 49 -7.28 -22.91 -8.44
C ASP A 49 -8.48 -22.01 -8.71
N ASP A 50 -8.23 -20.72 -8.90
CA ASP A 50 -9.24 -19.71 -9.20
C ASP A 50 -8.93 -18.99 -10.52
N SER A 51 -8.22 -19.67 -11.42
CA SER A 51 -7.99 -19.22 -12.78
C SER A 51 -9.29 -19.09 -13.56
N GLN A 52 -9.38 -17.99 -14.32
CA GLN A 52 -10.46 -17.72 -15.24
C GLN A 52 -9.91 -17.09 -16.53
N PRO A 53 -10.56 -17.29 -17.68
CA PRO A 53 -10.10 -16.66 -18.92
C PRO A 53 -10.15 -15.14 -18.80
N GLY A 54 -9.00 -14.49 -18.89
CA GLY A 54 -8.87 -13.03 -19.05
C GLY A 54 -8.54 -12.65 -20.48
N GLU A 55 -8.49 -11.33 -20.72
CA GLU A 55 -7.99 -10.77 -21.97
C GLU A 55 -6.51 -11.11 -22.18
N TYR A 56 -6.09 -11.13 -23.45
CA TYR A 56 -4.70 -11.40 -23.86
C TYR A 56 -4.11 -12.74 -23.35
N GLY A 57 -4.98 -13.70 -23.00
CA GLY A 57 -4.56 -15.05 -22.60
C GLY A 57 -4.08 -15.18 -21.16
N PHE A 58 -4.21 -14.12 -20.34
CA PHE A 58 -3.93 -14.20 -18.91
C PHE A 58 -4.98 -15.06 -18.20
N THR A 59 -4.56 -15.81 -17.18
CA THR A 59 -5.44 -16.71 -16.40
C THR A 59 -5.80 -16.16 -15.03
N ASN A 60 -5.02 -15.21 -14.52
CA ASN A 60 -5.30 -14.44 -13.32
C ASN A 60 -4.62 -13.08 -13.41
N PHE A 61 -5.07 -12.17 -12.56
CA PHE A 61 -4.38 -10.93 -12.25
C PHE A 61 -4.36 -10.73 -10.74
N TYR A 62 -3.16 -10.49 -10.20
CA TYR A 62 -2.93 -10.20 -8.79
C TYR A 62 -2.26 -8.85 -8.63
N ILE A 63 -2.48 -8.21 -7.48
CA ILE A 63 -1.85 -6.95 -7.14
C ILE A 63 -1.12 -7.13 -5.80
N VAL A 64 0.14 -6.72 -5.74
CA VAL A 64 0.92 -6.60 -4.49
C VAL A 64 1.47 -5.17 -4.43
N GLY A 65 1.38 -4.53 -3.27
CA GLY A 65 1.89 -3.18 -3.11
C GLY A 65 1.41 -2.40 -1.90
N ASP A 66 1.32 -1.08 -2.06
CA ASP A 66 0.96 -0.16 -0.98
C ASP A 66 -0.33 0.64 -1.23
N SER A 67 -0.44 1.85 -0.69
CA SER A 67 -1.60 2.73 -0.81
C SER A 67 -1.92 3.17 -2.23
N LEU A 68 -0.98 3.15 -3.17
CA LEU A 68 -1.27 3.46 -4.59
C LEU A 68 -2.09 2.35 -5.27
N SER A 69 -2.10 1.15 -4.68
CA SER A 69 -2.76 -0.04 -5.22
C SER A 69 -3.88 -0.56 -4.31
N ASP A 70 -3.88 -0.15 -3.04
CA ASP A 70 -4.86 -0.55 -2.02
C ASP A 70 -6.31 -0.22 -2.41
N THR A 71 -7.17 -1.24 -2.36
CA THR A 71 -8.62 -1.09 -2.30
C THR A 71 -9.14 -2.04 -1.21
N ASP A 72 -9.57 -1.45 -0.09
CA ASP A 72 -10.03 -2.12 1.14
C ASP A 72 -9.02 -3.05 1.83
N GLY A 73 -7.76 -3.05 1.43
CA GLY A 73 -6.67 -3.81 2.03
C GLY A 73 -6.37 -3.37 3.46
N ILE A 74 -6.11 -2.07 3.70
CA ILE A 74 -5.85 -1.58 5.07
C ILE A 74 -7.08 -1.73 5.99
N SER A 75 -8.28 -1.47 5.49
CA SER A 75 -9.52 -1.62 6.27
C SER A 75 -9.76 -3.08 6.62
N ASN A 76 -9.56 -4.00 5.67
CA ASN A 76 -9.67 -5.44 5.90
C ASN A 76 -8.57 -5.96 6.83
N LEU A 77 -7.34 -5.44 6.70
CA LEU A 77 -6.21 -5.81 7.55
C LEU A 77 -6.49 -5.44 9.01
N ILE A 78 -6.91 -4.21 9.27
CA ILE A 78 -7.25 -3.75 10.62
C ILE A 78 -8.40 -4.58 11.19
N LYS A 79 -9.45 -4.80 10.40
CA LYS A 79 -10.60 -5.62 10.79
C LYS A 79 -10.18 -7.04 11.15
N THR A 80 -9.41 -7.71 10.30
CA THR A 80 -9.02 -9.12 10.54
C THR A 80 -8.04 -9.28 11.70
N LYS A 81 -7.09 -8.36 11.87
CA LYS A 81 -6.06 -8.45 12.90
C LYS A 81 -6.56 -8.11 14.30
N PHE A 82 -7.40 -7.08 14.42
CA PHE A 82 -7.87 -6.58 15.71
C PHE A 82 -9.28 -7.04 16.09
N ALA A 83 -10.05 -7.62 15.15
CA ALA A 83 -11.32 -8.22 15.51
C ALA A 83 -11.12 -9.33 16.55
N ASN A 84 -11.84 -9.18 17.66
CA ASN A 84 -11.92 -10.17 18.71
C ASN A 84 -13.39 -10.35 19.13
N GLN A 85 -13.65 -11.25 20.08
CA GLN A 85 -15.03 -11.54 20.51
C GLN A 85 -15.74 -10.33 21.17
N MET A 86 -14.99 -9.33 21.66
CA MET A 86 -15.54 -8.19 22.40
C MET A 86 -15.73 -6.94 21.54
N VAL A 87 -14.87 -6.73 20.54
CA VAL A 87 -14.88 -5.54 19.68
C VAL A 87 -14.76 -5.92 18.21
N ASP A 88 -15.73 -5.48 17.41
CA ASP A 88 -15.69 -5.48 15.95
C ASP A 88 -15.20 -4.12 15.48
N LEU A 89 -14.05 -4.10 14.81
CA LEU A 89 -13.42 -2.88 14.35
C LEU A 89 -13.63 -2.75 12.85
N ASN A 90 -14.34 -1.71 12.43
CA ASN A 90 -14.49 -1.36 11.03
C ASN A 90 -13.74 -0.06 10.76
N VAL A 91 -12.91 -0.04 9.73
CA VAL A 91 -12.23 1.17 9.27
C VAL A 91 -12.68 1.46 7.85
N SER A 92 -12.94 2.71 7.52
CA SER A 92 -13.23 3.16 6.17
C SER A 92 -12.51 4.47 5.84
N LEU A 93 -12.17 4.65 4.56
CA LEU A 93 -11.65 5.91 4.04
C LEU A 93 -12.78 6.70 3.37
N SER A 94 -12.85 8.02 3.59
CA SER A 94 -13.93 8.88 3.05
C SER A 94 -13.44 10.30 2.71
N GLY A 95 -14.37 11.24 2.48
CA GLY A 95 -14.07 12.59 2.02
C GLY A 95 -13.53 12.59 0.59
N ALA A 96 -12.30 13.09 0.40
CA ALA A 96 -11.58 12.99 -0.87
C ALA A 96 -11.04 11.58 -1.16
N TYR A 97 -11.10 10.66 -0.17
CA TYR A 97 -10.79 9.25 -0.36
C TYR A 97 -12.04 8.41 -0.61
N GLY A 98 -11.82 7.23 -1.18
CA GLY A 98 -12.83 6.23 -1.46
C GLY A 98 -13.79 6.61 -2.59
N TYR A 99 -14.56 5.61 -3.01
CA TYR A 99 -15.54 5.73 -4.08
C TYR A 99 -16.71 4.77 -3.85
N GLU A 100 -17.83 5.05 -4.49
CA GLU A 100 -19.02 4.19 -4.48
C GLU A 100 -19.19 3.51 -5.84
N LYS A 101 -19.49 2.22 -5.82
CA LYS A 101 -19.85 1.44 -7.02
C LYS A 101 -20.93 0.43 -6.65
N ASN A 102 -22.07 0.49 -7.34
CA ASN A 102 -23.24 -0.37 -7.08
C ASN A 102 -23.71 -0.34 -5.61
N ASP A 103 -23.85 0.86 -5.03
CA ASP A 103 -24.23 1.08 -3.62
C ASP A 103 -23.27 0.47 -2.58
N VAL A 104 -22.05 0.11 -3.00
CA VAL A 104 -20.97 -0.35 -2.12
C VAL A 104 -19.88 0.71 -2.05
N HIS A 105 -19.49 1.07 -0.83
CA HIS A 105 -18.36 1.96 -0.56
C HIS A 105 -17.06 1.17 -0.53
N TYR A 106 -16.05 1.66 -1.26
CA TYR A 106 -14.71 1.11 -1.31
C TYR A 106 -13.71 2.12 -0.72
N SER A 107 -12.83 1.64 0.16
CA SER A 107 -11.76 2.44 0.73
C SER A 107 -10.54 2.40 -0.17
N ALA A 108 -10.14 3.55 -0.71
CA ALA A 108 -8.92 3.72 -1.49
C ALA A 108 -8.31 5.10 -1.18
N PHE A 109 -6.99 5.25 -1.28
CA PHE A 109 -6.30 6.54 -1.08
C PHE A 109 -6.44 7.50 -2.29
N SER A 110 -7.56 7.42 -2.97
CA SER A 110 -7.93 8.25 -4.11
C SER A 110 -9.45 8.45 -4.12
N ASN A 111 -9.96 9.37 -4.92
CA ASN A 111 -11.40 9.58 -5.10
C ASN A 111 -12.06 8.57 -6.06
N GLY A 112 -11.33 7.54 -6.50
CA GLY A 112 -11.78 6.53 -7.46
C GLY A 112 -11.03 5.21 -7.30
N MET A 113 -11.27 4.31 -8.25
CA MET A 113 -10.55 3.04 -8.35
C MET A 113 -9.04 3.28 -8.54
N THR A 114 -8.20 2.46 -7.92
CA THR A 114 -6.75 2.48 -8.14
C THR A 114 -6.39 1.93 -9.52
N ALA A 115 -5.21 2.30 -10.04
CA ALA A 115 -4.78 1.91 -11.39
C ALA A 115 -4.78 0.39 -11.60
N GLY A 116 -4.32 -0.37 -10.61
CA GLY A 116 -4.36 -1.84 -10.64
C GLY A 116 -5.80 -2.38 -10.66
N THR A 117 -6.70 -1.79 -9.86
CA THR A 117 -8.12 -2.19 -9.86
C THR A 117 -8.80 -1.90 -11.21
N ILE A 118 -8.50 -0.76 -11.84
CA ILE A 118 -9.00 -0.44 -13.19
C ILE A 118 -8.43 -1.43 -14.22
N LEU A 119 -7.15 -1.78 -14.11
CA LEU A 119 -6.51 -2.76 -14.99
C LEU A 119 -7.18 -4.14 -14.90
N SER A 120 -7.56 -4.59 -13.70
CA SER A 120 -8.31 -5.84 -13.51
C SER A 120 -9.59 -5.90 -14.37
N GLU A 121 -10.35 -4.80 -14.40
CA GLU A 121 -11.59 -4.74 -15.19
C GLU A 121 -11.29 -4.77 -16.68
N LYS A 122 -10.26 -4.05 -17.13
CA LYS A 122 -9.80 -4.03 -18.52
C LYS A 122 -9.28 -5.38 -19.00
N LEU A 123 -8.71 -6.18 -18.10
CA LEU A 123 -8.24 -7.53 -18.39
C LEU A 123 -9.35 -8.59 -18.28
N GLY A 124 -10.60 -8.20 -18.00
CA GLY A 124 -11.73 -9.11 -17.94
C GLY A 124 -11.86 -9.90 -16.63
N PHE A 125 -11.07 -9.59 -15.60
CA PHE A 125 -11.16 -10.27 -14.29
C PHE A 125 -12.21 -9.68 -13.36
N GLY A 126 -12.72 -8.48 -13.69
CA GLY A 126 -13.80 -7.81 -12.96
C GLY A 126 -13.32 -7.09 -11.71
N GLU A 127 -14.25 -6.89 -10.77
CA GLU A 127 -14.03 -6.17 -9.52
C GLU A 127 -12.98 -6.88 -8.66
N MET A 128 -11.99 -6.10 -8.22
CA MET A 128 -10.89 -6.60 -7.42
C MET A 128 -11.23 -6.55 -5.92
N LYS A 129 -11.01 -7.66 -5.21
CA LYS A 129 -11.27 -7.78 -3.77
C LYS A 129 -9.98 -7.82 -2.96
N PRO A 130 -9.95 -7.23 -1.75
CA PRO A 130 -8.80 -7.34 -0.87
C PRO A 130 -8.61 -8.80 -0.45
N SER A 131 -7.37 -9.24 -0.42
CA SER A 131 -6.99 -10.53 0.14
C SER A 131 -7.33 -10.57 1.64
N ASN A 132 -7.63 -11.76 2.13
CA ASN A 132 -7.99 -12.03 3.52
C ASN A 132 -6.91 -12.91 4.17
N PHE A 133 -5.64 -12.69 3.84
CA PHE A 133 -4.53 -13.54 4.29
C PHE A 133 -4.27 -13.53 5.80
N LEU A 134 -4.71 -12.49 6.52
CA LEU A 134 -4.71 -12.50 7.99
C LEU A 134 -6.01 -13.03 8.61
N SER A 135 -6.98 -13.44 7.80
CA SER A 135 -8.19 -14.08 8.31
C SER A 135 -7.85 -15.45 8.91
N LYS A 136 -8.21 -15.62 10.18
CA LYS A 136 -8.13 -16.92 10.88
C LYS A 136 -9.16 -17.94 10.37
N LYS A 137 -10.15 -17.50 9.60
CA LYS A 137 -11.14 -18.40 9.01
C LYS A 137 -10.63 -18.90 7.69
N GLU A 138 -10.59 -20.22 7.53
CA GLU A 138 -10.39 -20.85 6.23
C GLU A 138 -11.49 -20.32 5.28
N SER A 139 -11.06 -19.71 4.18
CA SER A 139 -11.92 -19.21 3.12
C SER A 139 -11.58 -19.97 1.85
N THR A 140 -12.59 -20.26 1.05
CA THR A 140 -12.41 -20.79 -0.31
C THR A 140 -12.43 -19.68 -1.36
N ASN A 141 -12.53 -18.42 -0.94
CA ASN A 141 -12.58 -17.25 -1.81
C ASN A 141 -11.60 -16.21 -1.26
N TYR A 142 -10.37 -16.27 -1.75
CA TYR A 142 -9.32 -15.30 -1.43
C TYR A 142 -9.42 -14.12 -2.41
N GLY A 143 -9.32 -12.88 -1.90
CA GLY A 143 -9.19 -11.72 -2.77
C GLY A 143 -7.83 -11.69 -3.47
N LYS A 144 -7.75 -11.04 -4.63
CA LYS A 144 -6.54 -11.00 -5.48
C LYS A 144 -5.75 -9.69 -5.36
N ASN A 145 -6.21 -8.74 -4.55
CA ASN A 145 -5.43 -7.53 -4.17
C ASN A 145 -4.82 -7.70 -2.79
N TYR A 146 -3.51 -7.85 -2.74
CA TYR A 146 -2.72 -8.00 -1.52
C TYR A 146 -2.13 -6.68 -1.03
N SER A 147 -2.32 -5.59 -1.77
CA SER A 147 -1.83 -4.28 -1.39
C SER A 147 -2.50 -3.77 -0.12
N VAL A 148 -1.71 -3.09 0.71
CA VAL A 148 -2.15 -2.53 1.98
C VAL A 148 -1.63 -1.11 2.10
N GLY A 149 -2.51 -0.16 2.39
CA GLY A 149 -2.15 1.23 2.62
C GLY A 149 -1.12 1.41 3.70
N GLY A 150 -0.04 2.13 3.38
CA GLY A 150 1.10 2.35 4.28
C GLY A 150 2.09 1.20 4.34
N ALA A 151 1.85 0.07 3.64
CA ALA A 151 2.82 -1.00 3.56
C ALA A 151 4.16 -0.50 3.02
N THR A 152 5.23 -1.03 3.61
CA THR A 152 6.61 -0.83 3.19
C THR A 152 7.18 -2.16 2.73
N ALA A 153 8.27 -2.12 1.96
CA ALA A 153 9.08 -3.32 1.81
C ALA A 153 9.76 -3.65 3.14
N ALA A 154 10.49 -2.71 3.77
CA ALA A 154 11.15 -2.91 5.05
C ALA A 154 10.20 -3.04 6.25
N LYS A 155 10.69 -3.57 7.37
CA LYS A 155 9.97 -3.54 8.64
C LYS A 155 10.05 -2.16 9.30
N LEU A 156 8.92 -1.71 9.80
CA LEU A 156 8.77 -0.49 10.57
C LEU A 156 8.95 -0.74 12.08
N ASP A 157 9.39 0.29 12.78
CA ASP A 157 9.46 0.30 14.24
C ASP A 157 8.06 0.44 14.87
N PHE A 158 7.97 0.23 16.18
CA PHE A 158 6.74 0.45 16.93
C PHE A 158 6.37 1.95 17.00
N PRO A 159 5.07 2.30 16.99
CA PRO A 159 3.91 1.40 17.02
C PRO A 159 3.42 0.94 15.63
N THR A 160 3.74 1.68 14.57
CA THR A 160 3.24 1.44 13.19
C THR A 160 3.57 0.04 12.69
N GLY A 161 4.74 -0.49 13.05
CA GLY A 161 5.16 -1.85 12.75
C GLY A 161 4.28 -2.96 13.34
N ILE A 162 3.47 -2.69 14.38
CA ILE A 162 2.53 -3.70 14.92
C ILE A 162 1.61 -4.19 13.82
N LEU A 163 1.05 -3.29 13.02
CA LEU A 163 0.09 -3.63 11.98
C LEU A 163 0.81 -4.00 10.68
N LEU A 164 1.67 -3.10 10.20
CA LEU A 164 2.16 -3.10 8.82
C LEU A 164 3.29 -4.10 8.58
N ASN A 165 3.99 -4.58 9.62
CA ASN A 165 5.03 -5.62 9.44
C ASN A 165 4.46 -6.99 9.03
N ASP A 166 3.15 -7.21 9.18
CA ASP A 166 2.48 -8.41 8.64
C ASP A 166 2.07 -8.22 7.17
N ALA A 167 2.17 -7.00 6.64
CA ALA A 167 1.78 -6.65 5.27
C ALA A 167 2.98 -6.15 4.44
N THR A 168 4.22 -6.45 4.85
CA THR A 168 5.38 -6.16 4.01
C THR A 168 5.31 -6.92 2.69
N ILE A 169 5.98 -6.42 1.66
CA ILE A 169 5.83 -6.95 0.29
C ILE A 169 6.19 -8.44 0.16
N ASP A 170 7.18 -8.92 0.91
CA ASP A 170 7.53 -10.34 0.98
C ASP A 170 6.38 -11.17 1.59
N ARG A 171 5.70 -10.66 2.63
CA ARG A 171 4.53 -11.32 3.24
C ARG A 171 3.32 -11.33 2.30
N GLN A 172 3.10 -10.26 1.55
CA GLN A 172 2.04 -10.21 0.54
C GLN A 172 2.25 -11.30 -0.53
N THR A 173 3.48 -11.48 -1.03
CA THR A 173 3.78 -12.55 -1.99
C THR A 173 3.73 -13.95 -1.40
N GLU A 174 4.17 -14.16 -0.16
CA GLU A 174 4.01 -15.43 0.56
C GLU A 174 2.54 -15.81 0.68
N ALA A 175 1.70 -14.86 1.10
CA ALA A 175 0.26 -15.03 1.22
C ALA A 175 -0.37 -15.43 -0.13
N LEU A 176 -0.09 -14.67 -1.19
CA LEU A 176 -0.56 -14.96 -2.55
C LEU A 176 -0.25 -16.41 -2.95
N LEU A 177 1.01 -16.82 -2.80
CA LEU A 177 1.46 -18.15 -3.20
C LEU A 177 0.87 -19.27 -2.34
N SER A 178 0.62 -19.01 -1.06
CA SER A 178 -0.03 -19.98 -0.16
C SER A 178 -1.53 -20.15 -0.46
N GLN A 179 -2.16 -19.12 -1.03
CA GLN A 179 -3.60 -19.04 -1.25
C GLN A 179 -4.01 -19.47 -2.66
N HIS A 180 -3.18 -19.25 -3.67
CA HIS A 180 -3.53 -19.51 -5.08
C HIS A 180 -2.59 -20.49 -5.76
N LYS A 181 -3.16 -21.36 -6.60
CA LYS A 181 -2.37 -22.17 -7.53
C LYS A 181 -1.94 -21.29 -8.69
N ILE A 182 -0.63 -21.13 -8.80
CA ILE A 182 -0.03 -20.28 -9.81
C ILE A 182 0.05 -20.99 -11.16
N ASN A 183 -0.35 -20.27 -12.19
CA ASN A 183 -0.15 -20.63 -13.58
C ASN A 183 0.88 -19.70 -14.24
N ASN A 184 1.55 -20.22 -15.27
CA ASN A 184 2.55 -19.45 -16.02
C ASN A 184 1.95 -18.20 -16.70
N ASN A 185 0.64 -18.22 -16.95
CA ASN A 185 -0.09 -17.14 -17.59
C ASN A 185 -0.74 -16.17 -16.60
N ASP A 186 -0.39 -16.24 -15.31
CA ASP A 186 -0.87 -15.29 -14.32
C ASP A 186 -0.05 -13.99 -14.37
N LEU A 187 -0.73 -12.85 -14.28
CA LEU A 187 -0.12 -11.53 -14.25
C LEU A 187 -0.08 -10.98 -12.82
N VAL A 188 1.04 -10.37 -12.44
CA VAL A 188 1.17 -9.65 -11.16
C VAL A 188 1.51 -8.19 -11.45
N PHE A 189 0.73 -7.27 -10.89
CA PHE A 189 1.14 -5.87 -10.77
C PHE A 189 1.85 -5.68 -9.41
N PHE A 190 3.09 -5.21 -9.46
CA PHE A 190 3.98 -5.05 -8.33
C PHE A 190 4.40 -3.59 -8.20
N GLU A 191 4.04 -2.97 -7.08
CA GLU A 191 4.31 -1.55 -6.82
C GLU A 191 4.65 -1.38 -5.34
N ILE A 192 5.84 -0.87 -5.01
CA ILE A 192 6.23 -0.63 -3.60
C ILE A 192 7.35 0.41 -3.55
N GLY A 193 7.53 1.03 -2.37
CA GLY A 193 8.73 1.77 -2.03
C GLY A 193 8.50 3.26 -1.79
N GLY A 194 7.31 3.79 -2.08
CA GLY A 194 6.96 5.17 -1.75
C GLY A 194 7.03 5.41 -0.24
N ASN A 195 6.44 4.50 0.55
CA ASN A 195 6.48 4.54 2.01
C ASN A 195 7.88 4.28 2.59
N ASP A 196 8.68 3.45 1.93
CA ASP A 196 10.08 3.20 2.30
C ASP A 196 10.92 4.48 2.16
N LEU A 197 10.76 5.20 1.05
CA LEU A 197 11.42 6.50 0.84
C LEU A 197 10.97 7.55 1.86
N PHE A 198 9.69 7.61 2.21
CA PHE A 198 9.23 8.50 3.30
C PHE A 198 9.93 8.17 4.63
N SER A 199 10.08 6.89 4.95
CA SER A 199 10.74 6.42 6.18
C SER A 199 12.23 6.77 6.17
N LEU A 200 12.94 6.49 5.07
CA LEU A 200 14.37 6.80 4.89
C LEU A 200 14.65 8.31 5.04
N ILE A 201 13.80 9.15 4.46
CA ILE A 201 13.87 10.62 4.59
C ILE A 201 13.57 11.07 6.02
N GLY A 202 12.69 10.37 6.73
CA GLY A 202 12.38 10.58 8.15
C GLY A 202 13.54 10.25 9.08
N PHE A 203 14.46 9.36 8.66
CA PHE A 203 15.66 8.99 9.43
C PHE A 203 16.87 9.91 9.19
N GLU A 204 16.72 11.09 8.57
CA GLU A 204 17.85 12.03 8.41
C GLU A 204 18.51 12.33 9.76
N GLY A 205 19.85 12.27 9.78
CA GLY A 205 20.65 12.40 10.99
C GLY A 205 20.87 11.07 11.73
N ASN A 206 20.27 9.97 11.27
CA ASN A 206 20.52 8.61 11.77
C ASN A 206 20.93 7.66 10.63
N GLU A 207 22.16 7.83 10.15
CA GLU A 207 22.73 7.06 9.04
C GLU A 207 22.67 5.53 9.28
N ALA A 208 22.90 5.08 10.51
CA ALA A 208 22.87 3.65 10.83
C ALA A 208 21.47 3.06 10.59
N LYS A 209 20.41 3.74 11.05
CA LYS A 209 19.03 3.30 10.83
C LYS A 209 18.63 3.39 9.37
N GLN A 210 19.09 4.42 8.65
CA GLN A 210 18.88 4.54 7.20
C GLN A 210 19.47 3.35 6.44
N VAL A 211 20.73 3.01 6.69
CA VAL A 211 21.41 1.89 6.04
C VAL A 211 20.74 0.55 6.37
N GLU A 212 20.38 0.34 7.64
CA GLU A 212 19.64 -0.86 8.08
C GLU A 212 18.31 -1.00 7.34
N PHE A 213 17.50 0.06 7.35
CA PHE A 213 16.17 0.06 6.73
C PHE A 213 16.25 -0.07 5.21
N MET A 214 17.19 0.64 4.56
CA MET A 214 17.47 0.56 3.13
C MET A 214 17.78 -0.89 2.73
N ASN A 215 18.67 -1.57 3.46
CA ASN A 215 19.05 -2.94 3.14
C ASN A 215 17.90 -3.94 3.37
N ASP A 216 17.17 -3.85 4.50
CA ASP A 216 16.00 -4.72 4.74
C ASP A 216 14.91 -4.51 3.65
N SER A 217 14.69 -3.28 3.21
CA SER A 217 13.75 -2.95 2.14
C SER A 217 14.13 -3.63 0.83
N ILE A 218 15.39 -3.48 0.40
CA ILE A 218 15.90 -4.06 -0.84
C ILE A 218 15.92 -5.58 -0.79
N ASP A 219 16.32 -6.17 0.34
CA ASP A 219 16.32 -7.62 0.54
C ASP A 219 14.89 -8.21 0.47
N ARG A 220 13.89 -7.49 0.97
CA ARG A 220 12.47 -7.91 0.90
C ARG A 220 11.87 -7.75 -0.49
N ILE A 221 12.22 -6.70 -1.23
CA ILE A 221 11.84 -6.58 -2.65
C ILE A 221 12.43 -7.74 -3.45
N ARG A 222 13.72 -8.02 -3.26
CA ARG A 222 14.40 -9.17 -3.87
C ARG A 222 13.70 -10.48 -3.50
N THR A 223 13.39 -10.68 -2.22
CA THR A 223 12.69 -11.88 -1.73
C THR A 223 11.32 -12.03 -2.37
N ALA A 224 10.53 -10.95 -2.44
CA ALA A 224 9.19 -10.95 -3.01
C ALA A 224 9.20 -11.30 -4.52
N LEU A 225 10.13 -10.72 -5.28
CA LEU A 225 10.28 -11.05 -6.71
C LEU A 225 10.65 -12.52 -6.92
N PHE A 226 11.66 -13.03 -6.19
CA PHE A 226 12.03 -14.43 -6.29
C PHE A 226 10.96 -15.38 -5.72
N ASN A 227 10.17 -14.99 -4.71
CA ASN A 227 9.01 -15.76 -4.27
C ASN A 227 8.08 -16.04 -5.44
N LEU A 228 7.68 -15.00 -6.17
CA LEU A 228 6.76 -15.10 -7.32
C LEU A 228 7.36 -15.95 -8.45
N LEU A 229 8.57 -15.59 -8.90
CA LEU A 229 9.23 -16.20 -10.07
C LEU A 229 9.61 -17.66 -9.81
N ASN A 230 10.17 -17.98 -8.64
CA ASN A 230 10.48 -19.36 -8.26
C ASN A 230 9.21 -20.23 -8.15
N ASN A 231 8.03 -19.63 -8.02
CA ASN A 231 6.75 -20.35 -7.91
C ASN A 231 5.90 -20.33 -9.19
N GLY A 232 6.47 -19.89 -10.32
CA GLY A 232 5.89 -20.07 -11.64
C GLY A 232 5.22 -18.84 -12.24
N ILE A 233 5.16 -17.71 -11.52
CA ILE A 233 4.80 -16.43 -12.15
C ILE A 233 5.85 -16.09 -13.20
N LYS A 234 5.42 -15.65 -14.37
CA LYS A 234 6.32 -15.23 -15.45
C LYS A 234 6.06 -13.80 -15.93
N ASN A 235 5.08 -13.12 -15.37
CA ASN A 235 4.62 -11.81 -15.85
C ASN A 235 4.42 -10.92 -14.66
N ILE A 236 5.35 -9.99 -14.54
CA ILE A 236 5.31 -8.99 -13.50
C ILE A 236 5.39 -7.65 -14.21
N ILE A 237 4.42 -6.79 -13.97
CA ILE A 237 4.59 -5.37 -14.24
C ILE A 237 5.12 -4.76 -12.96
N PHE A 238 6.37 -4.33 -12.97
CA PHE A 238 7.01 -3.66 -11.83
C PHE A 238 6.97 -2.15 -12.04
N MET A 239 6.37 -1.42 -11.10
CA MET A 239 6.40 0.05 -11.10
C MET A 239 7.36 0.56 -10.02
N THR A 240 8.35 1.36 -10.42
CA THR A 240 9.28 1.98 -9.47
C THR A 240 8.58 3.07 -8.65
N PRO A 241 8.99 3.35 -7.41
CA PRO A 241 8.45 4.49 -6.69
C PRO A 241 8.85 5.80 -7.39
N PRO A 242 8.02 6.85 -7.34
CA PRO A 242 8.39 8.15 -7.89
C PRO A 242 9.54 8.77 -7.07
N ARG A 243 10.27 9.71 -7.68
CA ARG A 243 11.18 10.59 -6.92
C ARG A 243 10.39 11.43 -5.91
N MET A 244 11.01 11.76 -4.77
CA MET A 244 10.32 12.50 -3.71
C MET A 244 10.26 14.02 -3.92
N ASP A 245 10.82 14.55 -5.02
CA ASP A 245 10.56 15.93 -5.48
C ASP A 245 9.24 16.06 -6.28
N PHE A 246 8.61 14.93 -6.62
CA PHE A 246 7.36 14.87 -7.35
C PHE A 246 6.11 15.13 -6.47
N PRO A 247 5.84 14.39 -5.37
CA PRO A 247 4.65 14.61 -4.57
C PRO A 247 4.67 15.97 -3.84
N PRO A 248 3.50 16.60 -3.59
CA PRO A 248 3.43 17.89 -2.89
C PRO A 248 4.10 17.93 -1.52
N ARG A 249 4.18 16.78 -0.82
CA ARG A 249 4.73 16.63 0.54
C ARG A 249 6.04 17.39 0.79
N TYR A 250 6.96 17.36 -0.17
CA TYR A 250 8.29 17.97 -0.05
C TYR A 250 8.47 19.21 -0.92
N ARG A 251 7.42 19.65 -1.64
CA ARG A 251 7.52 20.71 -2.64
C ARG A 251 8.03 22.03 -2.07
N ASP A 252 7.61 22.39 -0.85
CA ASP A 252 8.07 23.60 -0.16
C ASP A 252 9.59 23.59 0.05
N ILE A 253 10.18 22.44 0.38
CA ILE A 253 11.63 22.30 0.55
C ILE A 253 12.34 22.61 -0.77
N PHE A 254 11.86 22.07 -1.89
CA PHE A 254 12.45 22.33 -3.20
C PHE A 254 12.23 23.77 -3.67
N ASN A 255 11.07 24.36 -3.39
CA ASN A 255 10.79 25.77 -3.70
C ASN A 255 11.73 26.72 -2.93
N GLU A 256 11.92 26.49 -1.63
CA GLU A 256 12.85 27.27 -0.81
C GLU A 256 14.31 27.08 -1.26
N ALA A 257 14.70 25.85 -1.61
CA ALA A 257 16.02 25.57 -2.16
C ALA A 257 16.29 26.38 -3.44
N ASN A 258 15.30 26.42 -4.36
CA ASN A 258 15.37 27.20 -5.59
C ASN A 258 15.39 28.72 -5.34
N ALA A 259 14.78 29.17 -4.25
CA ALA A 259 14.83 30.57 -3.80
C ALA A 259 16.17 30.94 -3.13
N GLY A 260 17.10 29.99 -2.99
CA GLY A 260 18.44 30.22 -2.45
C GLY A 260 18.58 29.97 -0.94
N ASN A 261 17.58 29.38 -0.29
CA ASN A 261 17.71 28.96 1.11
C ASN A 261 18.73 27.80 1.20
N SER A 262 19.84 28.02 1.92
CA SER A 262 20.95 27.06 2.01
C SER A 262 20.60 25.81 2.82
N GLU A 263 19.73 25.90 3.82
CA GLU A 263 19.26 24.77 4.61
C GLU A 263 18.30 23.90 3.79
N ALA A 264 17.33 24.55 3.14
CA ALA A 264 16.41 23.86 2.23
C ALA A 264 17.16 23.17 1.07
N LYS A 265 18.22 23.80 0.54
CA LYS A 265 19.07 23.20 -0.49
C LYS A 265 19.76 21.92 -0.01
N LYS A 266 20.34 21.91 1.19
CA LYS A 266 20.96 20.70 1.77
C LYS A 266 19.93 19.59 1.95
N ARG A 267 18.74 19.92 2.45
CA ARG A 267 17.65 18.96 2.66
C ARG A 267 17.12 18.41 1.33
N ALA A 268 16.97 19.26 0.31
CA ALA A 268 16.59 18.84 -1.04
C ALA A 268 17.64 17.91 -1.66
N GLU A 269 18.93 18.23 -1.55
CA GLU A 269 20.04 17.38 -1.99
C GLU A 269 20.03 16.02 -1.28
N PHE A 270 19.82 16.01 0.04
CA PHE A 270 19.68 14.78 0.81
C PHE A 270 18.52 13.90 0.31
N ILE A 271 17.33 14.49 0.10
CA ILE A 271 16.15 13.77 -0.41
C ILE A 271 16.44 13.12 -1.77
N ILE A 272 17.06 13.86 -2.70
CA ILE A 272 17.40 13.33 -4.03
C ILE A 272 18.44 12.22 -3.94
N ASN A 273 19.49 12.37 -3.12
CA ASN A 273 20.52 11.35 -2.97
C ASN A 273 19.94 10.03 -2.42
N ILE A 274 19.04 10.09 -1.44
CA ILE A 274 18.36 8.90 -0.90
C ILE A 274 17.46 8.25 -1.97
N CYS A 275 16.75 9.06 -2.76
CA CYS A 275 15.94 8.57 -3.87
C CYS A 275 16.81 7.84 -4.92
N ASP A 276 17.93 8.45 -5.33
CA ASP A 276 18.85 7.89 -6.33
C ASP A 276 19.51 6.60 -5.82
N GLU A 277 19.91 6.55 -4.54
CA GLU A 277 20.48 5.33 -3.95
C GLU A 277 19.46 4.19 -3.91
N TYR A 278 18.25 4.45 -3.40
CA TYR A 278 17.20 3.44 -3.31
C TYR A 278 16.81 2.92 -4.70
N TYR A 279 16.60 3.83 -5.64
CA TYR A 279 16.32 3.50 -7.03
C TYR A 279 17.43 2.64 -7.65
N SER A 280 18.71 3.02 -7.48
CA SER A 280 19.83 2.24 -8.01
C SER A 280 19.88 0.83 -7.41
N LYS A 281 19.57 0.66 -6.12
CA LYS A 281 19.52 -0.66 -5.48
C LYS A 281 18.36 -1.50 -5.99
N ILE A 282 17.17 -0.92 -6.22
CA ILE A 282 16.04 -1.61 -6.88
C ILE A 282 16.45 -2.08 -8.27
N MET A 283 17.07 -1.20 -9.07
CA MET A 283 17.52 -1.56 -10.42
C MET A 283 18.56 -2.69 -10.39
N ASN A 284 19.43 -2.75 -9.39
CA ASN A 284 20.36 -3.87 -9.23
C ASN A 284 19.62 -5.19 -8.95
N VAL A 285 18.56 -5.18 -8.14
CA VAL A 285 17.71 -6.36 -7.91
C VAL A 285 17.02 -6.78 -9.20
N LEU A 286 16.44 -5.85 -9.96
CA LEU A 286 15.79 -6.17 -11.24
C LEU A 286 16.80 -6.75 -12.25
N ASN A 287 18.00 -6.19 -12.32
CA ASN A 287 19.08 -6.71 -13.16
C ASN A 287 19.53 -8.12 -12.72
N GLU A 288 19.59 -8.40 -11.41
CA GLU A 288 19.85 -9.75 -10.91
C GLU A 288 18.73 -10.71 -11.33
N VAL A 289 17.47 -10.33 -11.15
CA VAL A 289 16.32 -11.15 -11.54
C VAL A 289 16.33 -11.48 -13.03
N GLU A 290 16.62 -10.50 -13.89
CA GLU A 290 16.71 -10.68 -15.36
C GLU A 290 17.75 -11.73 -15.76
N GLN A 291 18.82 -11.92 -14.98
CA GLN A 291 19.83 -12.96 -15.25
C GLN A 291 19.28 -14.39 -15.09
N TYR A 292 18.28 -14.57 -14.22
CA TYR A 292 17.67 -15.87 -13.94
C TYR A 292 16.33 -16.07 -14.65
N TYR A 293 15.58 -14.98 -14.84
CA TYR A 293 14.22 -14.93 -15.36
C TYR A 293 14.11 -13.87 -16.45
N PRO A 294 14.79 -14.07 -17.60
CA PRO A 294 14.76 -13.09 -18.67
C PRO A 294 13.32 -12.83 -19.12
N ASP A 295 13.06 -11.58 -19.51
CA ASP A 295 11.78 -11.13 -20.06
C ASP A 295 10.56 -11.26 -19.13
N SER A 296 10.74 -11.67 -17.86
CA SER A 296 9.64 -11.95 -16.94
C SER A 296 9.09 -10.69 -16.24
N ILE A 297 9.80 -9.57 -16.36
CA ILE A 297 9.42 -8.29 -15.77
C ILE A 297 9.32 -7.22 -16.87
N GLU A 298 8.15 -6.58 -16.97
CA GLU A 298 8.00 -5.31 -17.66
C GLU A 298 8.09 -4.16 -16.66
N LEU A 299 9.01 -3.22 -16.94
CA LEU A 299 9.30 -2.10 -16.05
C LEU A 299 8.52 -0.86 -16.48
N TYR A 300 7.60 -0.40 -15.63
CA TYR A 300 7.13 0.98 -15.67
C TYR A 300 7.98 1.86 -14.76
N ASP A 301 8.99 2.51 -15.33
CA ASP A 301 9.96 3.32 -14.60
C ASP A 301 9.41 4.70 -14.20
N LEU A 302 8.41 4.72 -13.31
CA LEU A 302 7.77 5.95 -12.83
C LEU A 302 8.79 6.94 -12.24
N TYR A 303 9.85 6.46 -11.58
CA TYR A 303 10.96 7.28 -11.09
C TYR A 303 11.50 8.25 -12.15
N LYS A 304 11.68 7.77 -13.39
CA LYS A 304 12.16 8.58 -14.52
C LYS A 304 11.04 9.22 -15.33
N LYS A 305 9.81 8.71 -15.23
CA LYS A 305 8.67 9.10 -16.07
C LYS A 305 7.67 10.04 -15.38
N THR A 306 7.96 10.56 -14.19
CA THR A 306 7.08 11.52 -13.49
C THR A 306 6.71 12.73 -14.36
N ASN A 307 7.69 13.36 -15.03
CA ASN A 307 7.45 14.49 -15.93
C ASN A 307 6.57 14.14 -17.14
N GLU A 308 6.73 12.93 -17.69
CA GLU A 308 5.90 12.44 -18.79
C GLU A 308 4.46 12.28 -18.31
N LEU A 309 4.27 11.65 -17.14
CA LEU A 309 2.96 11.46 -16.53
C LEU A 309 2.26 12.80 -16.21
N GLU A 310 2.97 13.80 -15.67
CA GLU A 310 2.41 15.15 -15.48
C GLU A 310 1.96 15.80 -16.78
N ASN A 311 2.74 15.63 -17.85
CA ASN A 311 2.43 16.22 -19.14
C ASN A 311 1.20 15.56 -19.79
N GLU A 312 1.08 14.24 -19.68
CA GLU A 312 -0.13 13.52 -20.11
C GLU A 312 -1.35 13.95 -19.29
N PHE A 313 -1.21 14.10 -17.97
CA PHE A 313 -2.30 14.63 -17.14
C PHE A 313 -2.72 16.04 -17.57
N LYS A 314 -1.77 16.96 -17.80
CA LYS A 314 -2.07 18.33 -18.29
C LYS A 314 -2.82 18.34 -19.62
N LYS A 315 -2.55 17.38 -20.53
CA LYS A 315 -3.29 17.27 -21.79
C LYS A 315 -4.76 16.92 -21.58
N ILE A 316 -5.05 16.10 -20.56
CA ILE A 316 -6.41 15.64 -20.22
C ILE A 316 -7.15 16.70 -19.39
N ALA A 317 -6.53 17.20 -18.33
CA ALA A 317 -7.11 18.19 -17.41
C ALA A 317 -7.19 19.60 -18.01
N GLY A 318 -6.40 19.90 -19.05
CA GLY A 318 -6.40 21.19 -19.73
C GLY A 318 -5.56 22.27 -19.03
N PRO A 319 -5.75 23.55 -19.38
CA PRO A 319 -4.89 24.65 -18.92
C PRO A 319 -4.99 24.92 -17.42
N ASP A 320 -6.05 24.46 -16.76
CA ASP A 320 -6.30 24.65 -15.33
C ASP A 320 -5.77 23.48 -14.47
N ALA A 321 -4.94 22.60 -15.05
CA ALA A 321 -4.36 21.47 -14.34
C ALA A 321 -3.47 21.92 -13.16
N ILE A 322 -3.71 21.33 -11.99
CA ILE A 322 -3.02 21.58 -10.73
C ILE A 322 -2.19 20.35 -10.38
N ILE A 323 -0.88 20.46 -10.59
CA ILE A 323 0.09 19.35 -10.40
C ILE A 323 0.98 19.52 -9.17
N ASP A 324 1.02 20.71 -8.58
CA ASP A 324 1.94 21.06 -7.50
C ASP A 324 1.25 21.14 -6.13
N LYS A 325 -0.06 20.87 -6.08
CA LYS A 325 -0.89 20.96 -4.88
C LYS A 325 -1.81 19.76 -4.73
N ALA A 326 -2.06 19.42 -3.48
CA ALA A 326 -3.10 18.49 -3.08
C ALA A 326 -4.50 19.12 -3.24
N TYR A 327 -5.51 18.30 -3.52
CA TYR A 327 -6.90 18.70 -3.38
C TYR A 327 -7.29 18.90 -1.91
N SER A 328 -6.96 17.95 -1.05
CA SER A 328 -7.23 18.01 0.39
C SER A 328 -6.17 18.81 1.14
N ASP A 329 -6.61 19.63 2.09
CA ASP A 329 -5.74 20.45 2.96
C ASP A 329 -5.86 20.08 4.45
N GLY A 330 -6.63 19.04 4.78
CA GLY A 330 -6.82 18.55 6.13
C GLY A 330 -7.19 17.07 6.20
N GLN A 331 -7.23 16.55 7.43
CA GLN A 331 -7.71 15.20 7.73
C GLN A 331 -8.71 15.27 8.89
N ALA A 332 -9.76 14.47 8.80
CA ALA A 332 -10.72 14.27 9.89
C ALA A 332 -10.83 12.79 10.21
N ILE A 333 -10.94 12.47 11.50
CA ILE A 333 -11.18 11.11 11.99
C ILE A 333 -12.52 11.12 12.72
N GLU A 334 -13.48 10.38 12.19
CA GLU A 334 -14.78 10.15 12.81
C GLU A 334 -14.80 8.77 13.44
N ILE A 335 -15.25 8.69 14.69
CA ILE A 335 -15.30 7.44 15.44
C ILE A 335 -16.71 7.26 15.98
N LYS A 336 -17.31 6.11 15.69
CA LYS A 336 -18.60 5.69 16.21
C LYS A 336 -18.43 4.47 17.09
N LEU A 337 -18.75 4.60 18.38
CA LEU A 337 -18.84 3.48 19.30
C LEU A 337 -20.31 3.23 19.63
N ASN A 338 -20.85 2.06 19.28
CA ASN A 338 -22.23 1.67 19.62
C ASN A 338 -23.31 2.72 19.23
N ASN A 339 -23.10 3.43 18.12
CA ASN A 339 -23.90 4.56 17.58
C ASN A 339 -23.64 5.95 18.18
N GLU A 340 -22.77 6.09 19.18
CA GLU A 340 -22.31 7.41 19.64
C GLU A 340 -21.16 7.89 18.76
N LYS A 341 -21.34 9.07 18.15
CA LYS A 341 -20.41 9.65 17.18
C LYS A 341 -19.56 10.74 17.82
N MET A 342 -18.25 10.63 17.63
CA MET A 342 -17.28 11.71 17.88
C MET A 342 -16.49 12.00 16.60
N THR A 343 -16.09 13.26 16.44
CA THR A 343 -15.28 13.71 15.29
C THR A 343 -14.10 14.50 15.80
N PHE A 344 -12.91 14.13 15.33
CA PHE A 344 -11.64 14.77 15.62
C PHE A 344 -11.09 15.35 14.31
N ASN A 345 -10.65 16.60 14.33
CA ASN A 345 -9.87 17.16 13.24
C ASN A 345 -8.40 16.98 13.60
N THR A 346 -7.64 16.34 12.71
CA THR A 346 -6.22 16.05 12.93
C THR A 346 -5.37 16.82 11.94
N ASP A 347 -4.12 17.09 12.29
CA ASP A 347 -3.15 17.54 11.31
C ASP A 347 -2.94 16.38 10.31
N PRO A 348 -3.16 16.59 8.99
CA PRO A 348 -2.97 15.56 7.98
C PRO A 348 -1.54 15.00 7.92
N LYS A 349 -0.58 15.69 8.54
CA LYS A 349 0.82 15.26 8.63
C LYS A 349 1.10 14.26 9.77
N LEU A 350 0.17 14.06 10.71
CA LEU A 350 0.34 13.13 11.83
C LEU A 350 0.01 11.68 11.41
N ASP A 351 0.73 10.70 11.99
CA ASP A 351 0.46 9.28 11.76
C ASP A 351 -0.95 8.92 12.26
N LEU A 352 -1.70 8.24 11.40
CA LEU A 352 -3.04 7.73 11.68
C LEU A 352 -3.08 6.89 12.97
N PHE A 353 -2.08 6.06 13.23
CA PHE A 353 -2.08 5.12 14.35
C PHE A 353 -1.87 5.80 15.71
N ASP A 354 -1.12 6.90 15.74
CA ASP A 354 -0.95 7.71 16.94
C ASP A 354 -2.29 8.34 17.35
N ASN A 355 -3.06 8.82 16.36
CA ASN A 355 -4.40 9.37 16.59
C ASN A 355 -5.38 8.29 17.06
N VAL A 356 -5.40 7.11 16.41
CA VAL A 356 -6.32 6.02 16.78
C VAL A 356 -6.06 5.51 18.19
N SER A 357 -4.80 5.34 18.60
CA SER A 357 -4.43 4.86 19.94
C SER A 357 -4.90 5.82 21.03
N SER A 358 -4.75 7.12 20.78
CA SER A 358 -5.22 8.19 21.66
C SER A 358 -6.73 8.11 21.87
N VAL A 359 -7.49 7.93 20.79
CA VAL A 359 -8.94 7.84 20.86
C VAL A 359 -9.42 6.54 21.51
N ILE A 360 -8.81 5.39 21.23
CA ILE A 360 -9.15 4.12 21.89
C ILE A 360 -9.04 4.25 23.42
N ASN A 361 -8.07 5.02 23.92
CA ASN A 361 -7.92 5.24 25.36
C ASN A 361 -9.09 6.02 25.98
N GLU A 362 -9.74 6.93 25.24
CA GLU A 362 -10.91 7.66 25.70
C GLU A 362 -12.12 6.73 25.86
N PHE A 363 -12.28 5.77 24.96
CA PHE A 363 -13.42 4.84 24.93
C PHE A 363 -13.33 3.63 25.86
N LYS A 364 -12.19 3.43 26.56
CA LYS A 364 -11.99 2.25 27.41
C LYS A 364 -13.05 2.10 28.51
N SER A 365 -13.69 3.18 28.96
CA SER A 365 -14.76 3.12 29.96
C SER A 365 -16.13 2.72 29.40
N ASP A 366 -16.33 2.91 28.11
CA ASP A 366 -17.66 2.84 27.47
C ASP A 366 -17.88 1.50 26.77
N ILE A 367 -16.84 0.66 26.72
CA ILE A 367 -16.90 -0.74 26.29
C ILE A 367 -17.78 -1.53 27.27
N VAL A 368 -18.92 -2.02 26.77
CA VAL A 368 -19.84 -2.85 27.54
C VAL A 368 -19.31 -4.27 27.59
N PHE A 369 -18.81 -4.68 28.77
CA PHE A 369 -18.35 -6.06 29.00
C PHE A 369 -19.49 -7.06 28.83
N GLY A 370 -19.26 -8.10 28.02
CA GLY A 370 -20.25 -9.14 27.73
C GLY A 370 -21.18 -8.83 26.56
N ALA A 371 -21.08 -7.64 25.94
CA ALA A 371 -21.72 -7.31 24.67
C ALA A 371 -20.68 -7.26 23.54
N LYS A 372 -21.13 -7.50 22.31
CA LYS A 372 -20.33 -7.23 21.11
C LYS A 372 -20.37 -5.72 20.85
N ASN A 373 -19.27 -5.03 21.06
CA ASN A 373 -19.14 -3.60 20.77
C ASN A 373 -18.70 -3.44 19.31
N THR A 374 -19.21 -2.42 18.62
CA THR A 374 -18.76 -2.06 17.27
C THR A 374 -18.11 -0.70 17.32
N LEU A 375 -16.87 -0.62 16.83
CA LEU A 375 -16.11 0.60 16.68
C LEU A 375 -15.91 0.86 15.19
N ASP A 376 -16.64 1.84 14.66
CA ASP A 376 -16.48 2.27 13.26
C ASP A 376 -15.58 3.51 13.25
N ILE A 377 -14.47 3.45 12.52
CA ILE A 377 -13.52 4.54 12.34
C ILE A 377 -13.56 4.96 10.88
N THR A 378 -13.89 6.21 10.60
CA THR A 378 -13.83 6.78 9.26
C THR A 378 -12.75 7.84 9.20
N ILE A 379 -11.80 7.68 8.28
CA ILE A 379 -10.69 8.59 8.06
C ILE A 379 -10.97 9.34 6.76
N SER A 380 -11.06 10.65 6.84
CA SER A 380 -11.46 11.49 5.72
C SER A 380 -10.35 12.45 5.36
N ALA A 381 -9.97 12.49 4.09
CA ALA A 381 -9.24 13.63 3.54
C ALA A 381 -10.23 14.77 3.30
N THR A 382 -9.99 15.92 3.92
CA THR A 382 -10.92 17.06 3.92
C THR A 382 -10.32 18.26 3.21
N ARG A 383 -11.20 19.14 2.69
CA ARG A 383 -10.82 20.43 2.12
C ARG A 383 -11.58 21.54 2.83
N THR A 384 -10.85 22.49 3.41
CA THR A 384 -11.39 23.59 4.25
C THR A 384 -12.43 24.43 3.52
N THR A 385 -12.29 24.55 2.19
CA THR A 385 -13.17 25.37 1.34
C THR A 385 -14.28 24.58 0.65
N SER A 386 -14.31 23.24 0.75
CA SER A 386 -15.33 22.43 0.09
C SER A 386 -16.61 22.39 0.93
N ARG A 387 -17.76 22.58 0.26
CA ARG A 387 -19.09 22.40 0.87
C ARG A 387 -19.50 20.94 0.96
N SER A 388 -18.86 20.05 0.21
CA SER A 388 -19.16 18.62 0.20
C SER A 388 -18.02 17.82 0.81
N LEU A 389 -18.27 17.27 2.01
CA LEU A 389 -17.46 16.21 2.61
C LEU A 389 -17.88 14.82 2.14
N TYR A 390 -18.92 14.74 1.30
CA TYR A 390 -19.52 13.49 0.85
C TYR A 390 -19.02 13.10 -0.53
N ILE A 391 -18.91 11.79 -0.74
CA ILE A 391 -18.66 11.18 -2.05
C ILE A 391 -19.83 11.52 -2.95
N ASN A 392 -19.60 12.34 -3.98
CA ASN A 392 -20.61 12.71 -4.97
C ASN A 392 -19.97 13.26 -6.25
N ASP A 393 -20.79 13.46 -7.28
CA ASP A 393 -20.36 13.96 -8.58
C ASP A 393 -19.72 15.36 -8.52
N GLU A 394 -20.11 16.21 -7.55
CA GLU A 394 -19.54 17.54 -7.36
C GLU A 394 -18.08 17.45 -6.88
N ARG A 395 -17.80 16.58 -5.90
CA ARG A 395 -16.43 16.28 -5.43
C ARG A 395 -15.55 15.82 -6.59
N ASP A 396 -15.99 14.83 -7.36
CA ASP A 396 -15.20 14.26 -8.45
C ASP A 396 -14.91 15.27 -9.57
N LYS A 397 -15.88 16.15 -9.84
CA LYS A 397 -15.69 17.27 -10.76
C LYS A 397 -14.68 18.29 -10.22
N ASP A 398 -14.73 18.63 -8.94
CA ASP A 398 -13.77 19.57 -8.35
C ASP A 398 -12.34 19.00 -8.30
N MET A 399 -12.22 17.67 -8.21
CA MET A 399 -10.94 16.96 -8.22
C MET A 399 -10.38 16.73 -9.62
N SER A 400 -11.16 16.94 -10.70
CA SER A 400 -10.76 16.54 -12.05
C SER A 400 -9.52 17.23 -12.60
N ASN A 401 -9.22 18.41 -12.06
CA ASN A 401 -8.06 19.20 -12.46
C ASN A 401 -6.89 19.02 -11.49
N PHE A 402 -7.02 18.26 -10.41
CA PHE A 402 -5.94 17.99 -9.46
C PHE A 402 -5.23 16.70 -9.83
N PHE A 403 -3.90 16.73 -9.81
CA PHE A 403 -3.08 15.53 -9.93
C PHE A 403 -3.14 14.70 -8.65
N PHE A 404 -3.12 15.37 -7.50
CA PHE A 404 -3.03 14.73 -6.19
C PHE A 404 -4.32 14.92 -5.37
N THR A 405 -4.79 13.82 -4.80
CA THR A 405 -5.88 13.78 -3.82
C THR A 405 -5.44 14.46 -2.53
N ASP A 406 -4.29 14.04 -1.99
CA ASP A 406 -3.65 14.61 -0.80
C ASP A 406 -2.19 15.01 -1.10
N PHE A 407 -1.32 15.09 -0.08
CA PHE A 407 0.08 15.50 -0.28
C PHE A 407 0.97 14.43 -0.94
N VAL A 408 0.47 13.23 -1.23
CA VAL A 408 1.24 12.13 -1.86
C VAL A 408 0.44 11.30 -2.87
N HIS A 409 -0.87 11.08 -2.67
CA HIS A 409 -1.65 10.13 -3.45
C HIS A 409 -2.30 10.80 -4.67
N PRO A 410 -2.33 10.13 -5.84
CA PRO A 410 -2.93 10.66 -7.05
C PRO A 410 -4.47 10.64 -7.04
N THR A 411 -5.09 11.41 -7.92
CA THR A 411 -6.55 11.39 -8.15
C THR A 411 -6.96 10.24 -9.08
N LYS A 412 -8.28 10.01 -9.17
CA LYS A 412 -8.89 9.04 -10.09
C LYS A 412 -8.42 9.21 -11.53
N GLN A 413 -8.35 10.44 -12.06
CA GLN A 413 -7.92 10.68 -13.44
C GLN A 413 -6.48 10.21 -13.69
N VAL A 414 -5.59 10.40 -12.70
CA VAL A 414 -4.21 9.93 -12.80
C VAL A 414 -4.14 8.41 -12.74
N HIS A 415 -4.95 7.76 -11.88
CA HIS A 415 -5.06 6.29 -11.88
C HIS A 415 -5.61 5.73 -13.18
N GLU A 416 -6.59 6.39 -13.81
CA GLU A 416 -7.09 6.02 -15.14
C GLU A 416 -5.97 6.09 -16.18
N LEU A 417 -5.19 7.18 -16.20
CA LEU A 417 -4.03 7.34 -17.09
C LEU A 417 -2.96 6.25 -16.86
N VAL A 418 -2.58 6.01 -15.61
CA VAL A 418 -1.61 4.95 -15.27
C VAL A 418 -2.15 3.57 -15.66
N SER A 419 -3.45 3.31 -15.52
CA SER A 419 -4.04 2.03 -15.94
C SER A 419 -3.91 1.77 -17.44
N GLU A 420 -3.95 2.80 -18.29
CA GLU A 420 -3.68 2.63 -19.73
C GLU A 420 -2.22 2.27 -19.99
N ILE A 421 -1.29 2.92 -19.29
CA ILE A 421 0.14 2.59 -19.39
C ILE A 421 0.38 1.14 -18.96
N LEU A 422 -0.21 0.71 -17.84
CA LEU A 422 -0.08 -0.67 -17.36
C LEU A 422 -0.74 -1.68 -18.31
N LEU A 423 -1.87 -1.32 -18.93
CA LEU A 423 -2.51 -2.17 -19.94
C LEU A 423 -1.60 -2.40 -21.14
N ASP A 424 -0.87 -1.39 -21.59
CA ASP A 424 0.08 -1.54 -22.69
C ASP A 424 1.26 -2.44 -22.30
N HIS A 425 1.79 -2.33 -21.07
CA HIS A 425 2.78 -3.29 -20.56
C HIS A 425 2.23 -4.72 -20.48
N ALA A 426 0.97 -4.91 -20.07
CA ALA A 426 0.32 -6.23 -20.05
C ALA A 426 0.23 -6.84 -21.47
N LYS A 427 -0.11 -6.03 -22.48
CA LYS A 427 -0.14 -6.48 -23.89
C LYS A 427 1.26 -6.85 -24.41
N GLU A 428 2.30 -6.13 -24.00
CA GLU A 428 3.66 -6.50 -24.40
C GLU A 428 4.09 -7.85 -23.77
N LEU A 429 3.75 -8.09 -22.50
CA LEU A 429 3.98 -9.39 -21.85
C LEU A 429 3.26 -10.53 -22.58
N SER A 430 1.99 -10.35 -22.95
CA SER A 430 1.21 -11.42 -23.59
C SER A 430 1.79 -11.84 -24.94
N LYS A 431 2.36 -10.90 -25.71
CA LYS A 431 3.01 -11.19 -27.00
C LYS A 431 4.23 -12.10 -26.88
N LYS A 432 4.91 -12.10 -25.72
CA LYS A 432 6.13 -12.91 -25.51
C LYS A 432 5.84 -14.41 -25.43
N TRP A 433 4.58 -14.82 -25.31
CA TRP A 433 4.19 -16.23 -25.16
C TRP A 433 3.46 -16.82 -26.35
N GLU A 434 2.90 -15.96 -27.20
CA GLU A 434 2.30 -16.38 -28.46
C GLU A 434 3.36 -16.88 -29.46
N ASN A 435 4.63 -16.56 -29.20
CA ASN A 435 5.82 -17.01 -29.94
C ASN A 435 6.61 -18.03 -29.13
#